data_AF-A0A2P2I3Q1-F1
#
_entry.id   AF-A0A2P2I3Q1-F1
#
_cell.length_a   1.000
_cell.length_b   1.000
_cell.length_c   1.000
_cell.angle_alpha   90.00
_cell.angle_beta   90.00
_cell.angle_gamma   90.00
#
_symmetry.space_group_name_H-M   'P 1'
#
loop_
_entity.id
_entity.type
_entity.pdbx_description
1 polymer ?
#
loop_
_entity_poly.entity_id
_entity_poly.type
_entity_poly.pdbx_seq_one_letter_code
_entity_poly.pdbx_strand_id
1 'polypeptide(L)'
;WWLVCQIAEARSLQDRELLAQLTEAYRCLRLFDTQVESRLIAGMREDHRRRAPYIAYLVRARQGLLTTLHHLQRVQRRLESDTCVITKALVSKCVQMFLEKRDLQMREFTRAFTTLIAPDEKVQHVSNFLDLLSHQMKSDDTWKNTSEEHLASAEAALEQSVMSHIYDYAIYPNGEVDINRDQVLYEHINKLSSIISPNHKDLRIGKMYQYECPWPSAQMELSLLAAYRTAGDKLRCVVRTAETVMNLLSLAHASSIPAADDCMPVLIYIVIKANPRHLLSTVQYVNVYYEQRMDGKQQYYWTQFCSAIEFIKTMDYVH
;
A
#
# COMPACT_ATOMS: atom_id res chain seq x y z
N TRP A 1 51.31 -8.47 11.06
CA TRP A 1 50.48 -9.23 10.10
C TRP A 1 49.01 -8.79 10.12
N TRP A 2 48.31 -8.82 11.28
CA TRP A 2 46.91 -8.36 11.39
C TRP A 2 46.64 -6.93 10.87
N LEU A 3 47.48 -5.94 11.24
CA LEU A 3 47.39 -4.56 10.75
C LEU A 3 47.53 -4.44 9.22
N VAL A 4 48.33 -5.30 8.59
CA VAL A 4 48.52 -5.30 7.13
C VAL A 4 47.25 -5.80 6.43
N CYS A 5 46.57 -6.79 7.00
CA CYS A 5 45.27 -7.25 6.52
C CYS A 5 44.19 -6.16 6.68
N GLN A 6 44.15 -5.46 7.81
CA GLN A 6 43.20 -4.37 8.06
C GLN A 6 43.42 -3.15 7.15
N ILE A 7 44.67 -2.82 6.82
CA ILE A 7 45.00 -1.78 5.83
C ILE A 7 44.50 -2.18 4.43
N ALA A 8 44.65 -3.46 4.05
CA ALA A 8 44.15 -3.97 2.78
C ALA A 8 42.62 -3.96 2.70
N GLU A 9 41.95 -4.29 3.80
CA GLU A 9 40.49 -4.28 3.93
C GLU A 9 39.92 -2.84 3.89
N ALA A 10 40.50 -1.91 4.64
CA ALA A 10 40.14 -0.48 4.60
C ALA A 10 40.34 0.13 3.20
N ARG A 11 41.38 -0.31 2.48
CA ARG A 11 41.63 0.09 1.08
C ARG A 11 40.57 -0.46 0.12
N SER A 12 40.05 -1.66 0.37
CA SER A 12 38.96 -2.26 -0.41
C SER A 12 37.62 -1.56 -0.15
N LEU A 13 37.38 -1.09 1.07
CA LEU A 13 36.16 -0.37 1.48
C LEU A 13 36.20 1.14 1.18
N GLN A 14 37.30 1.64 0.61
CA GLN A 14 37.54 3.06 0.31
C GLN A 14 37.44 4.03 1.50
N ASP A 15 37.64 3.54 2.73
CA ASP A 15 37.65 4.37 3.93
C ASP A 15 39.01 5.06 4.07
N ARG A 16 39.09 6.30 3.56
CA ARG A 16 40.32 7.09 3.52
C ARG A 16 40.82 7.51 4.91
N GLU A 17 39.92 7.69 5.86
CA GLU A 17 40.27 8.15 7.21
C GLU A 17 40.86 7.00 8.03
N LEU A 18 40.20 5.85 8.01
CA LEU A 18 40.69 4.63 8.65
C LEU A 18 42.03 4.16 8.04
N LEU A 19 42.18 4.25 6.72
CA LEU A 19 43.42 3.88 6.04
C LEU A 19 44.61 4.74 6.49
N ALA A 20 44.43 6.05 6.62
CA ALA A 20 45.50 6.96 7.06
C ALA A 20 45.93 6.66 8.51
N GLN A 21 44.95 6.43 9.40
CA GLN A 21 45.21 6.08 10.81
C GLN A 21 45.92 4.74 10.94
N LEU A 22 45.49 3.71 10.21
CA LEU A 22 46.10 2.38 10.27
C LEU A 22 47.52 2.35 9.67
N THR A 23 47.75 3.10 8.60
CA THR A 23 49.08 3.18 7.96
C THR A 23 50.08 3.89 8.87
N GLU A 24 49.65 4.98 9.54
CA GLU A 24 50.49 5.69 10.49
C GLU A 24 50.74 4.88 11.76
N ALA A 25 49.73 4.18 12.28
CA ALA A 25 49.89 3.25 13.39
C ALA A 25 50.88 2.12 13.05
N TYR A 26 50.81 1.55 11.84
CA TYR A 26 51.75 0.54 11.37
C TYR A 26 53.18 1.10 11.25
N ARG A 27 53.34 2.34 10.79
CA ARG A 27 54.65 3.03 10.71
C ARG A 27 55.26 3.22 12.10
N CYS A 28 54.48 3.71 13.06
CA CYS A 28 54.91 3.90 14.44
C CYS A 28 55.30 2.59 15.12
N LEU A 29 54.56 1.50 14.87
CA LEU A 29 54.87 0.19 15.44
C LEU A 29 56.20 -0.40 14.94
N ARG A 30 56.61 -0.10 13.69
CA ARG A 30 57.92 -0.54 13.15
C ARG A 30 59.13 0.15 13.77
N LEU A 31 58.93 1.24 14.53
CA LEU A 31 60.01 1.96 15.21
C LEU A 31 60.39 1.36 16.57
N PHE A 32 59.58 0.42 17.09
CA PHE A 32 59.83 -0.23 18.38
C PHE A 32 60.61 -1.54 18.22
N ASP A 33 61.42 -1.86 19.22
CA ASP A 33 62.13 -3.13 19.30
C ASP A 33 61.16 -4.29 19.64
N THR A 34 61.43 -5.50 19.15
CA THR A 34 60.49 -6.65 19.20
C THR A 34 59.98 -6.99 20.60
N GLN A 35 60.80 -6.77 21.64
CA GLN A 35 60.38 -6.95 23.03
C GLN A 35 59.44 -5.86 23.54
N VAL A 36 59.61 -4.62 23.08
CA VAL A 36 58.76 -3.47 23.46
C VAL A 36 57.40 -3.58 22.76
N GLU A 37 57.38 -3.99 21.49
CA GLU A 37 56.15 -4.29 20.75
C GLU A 37 55.32 -5.37 21.46
N SER A 38 55.95 -6.47 21.89
CA SER A 38 55.26 -7.54 22.62
C SER A 38 54.70 -7.09 23.97
N ARG A 39 55.40 -6.22 24.71
CA ARG A 39 54.91 -5.67 25.99
C ARG A 39 53.76 -4.69 25.77
N LEU A 40 53.84 -3.85 24.74
CA LEU A 40 52.77 -2.92 24.38
C LEU A 40 51.50 -3.67 23.99
N ILE A 41 51.61 -4.69 23.13
CA ILE A 41 50.47 -5.52 22.73
C ILE A 41 49.88 -6.27 23.94
N ALA A 42 50.72 -6.80 24.83
CA ALA A 42 50.26 -7.46 26.05
C ALA A 42 49.50 -6.48 26.98
N GLY A 43 50.02 -5.26 27.16
CA GLY A 43 49.38 -4.19 27.92
C GLY A 43 48.04 -3.77 27.31
N MET A 44 47.98 -3.58 25.99
CA MET A 44 46.74 -3.26 25.27
C MET A 44 45.70 -4.38 25.38
N ARG A 45 46.11 -5.65 25.32
CA ARG A 45 45.21 -6.79 25.51
C ARG A 45 44.65 -6.85 26.92
N GLU A 46 45.49 -6.58 27.93
CA GLU A 46 45.07 -6.53 29.32
C GLU A 46 44.11 -5.36 29.58
N ASP A 47 44.39 -4.17 29.03
CA ASP A 47 43.48 -3.02 29.08
C ASP A 47 42.16 -3.29 28.38
N HIS A 48 42.20 -3.96 27.22
CA HIS A 48 40.99 -4.38 26.52
C HIS A 48 40.18 -5.38 27.34
N ARG A 49 40.82 -6.37 27.98
CA ARG A 49 40.16 -7.32 28.89
C ARG A 49 39.53 -6.62 30.09
N ARG A 50 40.22 -5.64 30.69
CA ARG A 50 39.70 -4.84 31.80
C ARG A 50 38.49 -4.00 31.40
N ARG A 51 38.47 -3.46 30.18
CA ARG A 51 37.35 -2.65 29.65
C ARG A 51 36.23 -3.48 29.04
N ALA A 52 36.44 -4.76 28.74
CA ALA A 52 35.45 -5.63 28.10
C ALA A 52 34.10 -5.70 28.85
N PRO A 53 34.02 -5.78 30.19
CA PRO A 53 32.75 -5.74 30.90
C PRO A 53 31.99 -4.43 30.71
N TYR A 54 32.69 -3.30 30.65
CA TYR A 54 32.09 -1.98 30.39
C TYR A 54 31.61 -1.85 28.94
N ILE A 55 32.38 -2.35 27.97
CA ILE A 55 31.94 -2.40 26.57
C ILE A 55 30.69 -3.27 26.43
N ALA A 56 30.66 -4.45 27.07
CA ALA A 56 29.49 -5.33 27.08
C ALA A 56 28.27 -4.67 27.73
N TYR A 57 28.47 -3.92 28.81
CA TYR A 57 27.44 -3.09 29.43
C TYR A 57 26.91 -2.03 28.45
N LEU A 58 27.78 -1.28 27.78
CA LEU A 58 27.37 -0.25 26.80
C LEU A 58 26.59 -0.85 25.63
N VAL A 59 27.03 -2.01 25.11
CA VAL A 59 26.31 -2.72 24.04
C VAL A 59 24.92 -3.15 24.52
N ARG A 60 24.82 -3.75 25.72
CA ARG A 60 23.53 -4.16 26.30
C ARG A 60 22.63 -2.97 26.59
N ALA A 61 23.17 -1.88 27.12
CA ALA A 61 22.43 -0.65 27.37
C ALA A 61 21.92 -0.04 26.06
N ARG A 62 22.76 0.00 25.01
CA ARG A 62 22.35 0.44 23.67
C ARG A 62 21.24 -0.45 23.10
N GLN A 63 21.36 -1.77 23.19
CA GLN A 63 20.31 -2.70 22.75
C GLN A 63 19.01 -2.50 23.54
N GLY A 64 19.10 -2.29 24.85
CA GLY A 64 17.96 -1.97 25.70
C GLY A 64 17.26 -0.68 25.28
N LEU A 65 18.02 0.40 25.06
CA LEU A 65 17.51 1.69 24.59
C LEU A 65 16.89 1.60 23.19
N LEU A 66 17.49 0.85 22.27
CA LEU A 66 16.91 0.63 20.93
C LEU A 66 15.59 -0.13 21.01
N THR A 67 15.51 -1.14 21.89
CA THR A 67 14.30 -1.93 22.09
C THR A 67 13.18 -1.08 22.70
N THR A 68 13.48 -0.25 23.70
CA THR A 68 12.50 0.67 24.28
C THR A 68 12.08 1.76 23.30
N LEU A 69 13.00 2.30 22.50
CA LEU A 69 12.69 3.24 21.44
C LEU A 69 11.72 2.64 20.41
N HIS A 70 12.00 1.44 19.90
CA HIS A 70 11.10 0.75 18.97
C HIS A 70 9.72 0.46 19.58
N HIS A 71 9.68 0.10 20.87
CA HIS A 71 8.43 -0.09 21.59
C HIS A 71 7.61 1.20 21.67
N LEU A 72 8.24 2.31 22.09
CA LEU A 72 7.58 3.62 22.17
C LEU A 72 7.08 4.09 20.79
N GLN A 73 7.88 3.95 19.74
CA GLN A 73 7.47 4.26 18.36
C GLN A 73 6.31 3.41 17.88
N ARG A 74 6.22 2.14 18.31
CA ARG A 74 5.08 1.27 17.99
C ARG A 74 3.82 1.72 18.73
N VAL A 75 3.92 2.06 20.01
CA VAL A 75 2.79 2.54 20.81
C VAL A 75 2.29 3.88 20.29
N GLN A 76 3.19 4.80 19.94
CA GLN A 76 2.85 6.08 19.34
C GLN A 76 2.07 5.90 18.03
N ARG A 77 2.60 5.10 17.08
CA ARG A 77 1.91 4.80 15.81
C ARG A 77 0.53 4.17 16.02
N ARG A 78 0.40 3.30 17.03
CA ARG A 78 -0.89 2.72 17.39
C ARG A 78 -1.86 3.79 17.90
N LEU A 79 -1.43 4.67 18.79
CA LEU A 79 -2.27 5.74 19.31
C LEU A 79 -2.72 6.72 18.22
N GLU A 80 -1.82 7.07 17.29
CA GLU A 80 -2.13 7.90 16.12
C GLU A 80 -3.17 7.20 15.22
N SER A 81 -2.99 5.91 14.95
CA SER A 81 -3.94 5.10 14.18
C SER A 81 -5.30 5.01 14.86
N ASP A 82 -5.34 4.70 16.16
CA ASP A 82 -6.58 4.56 16.93
C ASP A 82 -7.33 5.91 16.97
N THR A 83 -6.61 7.01 17.18
CA THR A 83 -7.18 8.37 17.12
C THR A 83 -7.78 8.64 15.74
N CYS A 84 -7.06 8.36 14.65
CA CYS A 84 -7.55 8.54 13.29
C CYS A 84 -8.84 7.73 13.02
N VAL A 85 -8.89 6.47 13.46
CA VAL A 85 -10.05 5.60 13.28
C VAL A 85 -11.25 6.12 14.07
N ILE A 86 -11.06 6.50 15.34
CA ILE A 86 -12.12 7.04 16.19
C ILE A 86 -12.65 8.35 15.60
N THR A 87 -11.78 9.26 15.20
CA THR A 87 -12.16 10.53 14.57
C THR A 87 -12.99 10.30 13.31
N LYS A 88 -12.55 9.40 12.40
CA LYS A 88 -13.32 9.06 11.20
C LYS A 88 -14.69 8.45 11.53
N ALA A 89 -14.76 7.58 12.53
CA ALA A 89 -16.02 6.98 12.96
C ALA A 89 -16.99 8.02 13.55
N LEU A 90 -16.50 8.94 14.38
CA LEU A 90 -17.29 10.05 14.93
C LEU A 90 -17.79 10.98 13.82
N VAL A 91 -16.91 11.39 12.91
CA VAL A 91 -17.27 12.24 11.76
C VAL A 91 -18.32 11.55 10.88
N SER A 92 -18.13 10.26 10.56
CA SER A 92 -19.11 9.46 9.83
C SER A 92 -20.46 9.42 10.53
N LYS A 93 -20.49 9.25 11.86
CA LYS A 93 -21.75 9.26 12.61
C LYS A 93 -22.42 10.63 12.63
N CYS A 94 -21.66 11.71 12.74
CA CYS A 94 -22.18 13.08 12.63
C CYS A 94 -22.80 13.35 11.26
N VAL A 95 -22.13 12.94 10.18
CA VAL A 95 -22.65 13.04 8.81
C VAL A 95 -23.91 12.21 8.64
N GLN A 96 -23.95 10.99 9.20
CA GLN A 96 -25.16 10.16 9.18
C GLN A 96 -26.35 10.88 9.84
N MET A 97 -26.17 11.44 11.05
CA MET A 97 -27.24 12.19 11.74
C MET A 97 -27.68 13.44 10.96
N PHE A 98 -26.75 14.09 10.25
CA PHE A 98 -27.05 15.22 9.38
C PHE A 98 -27.92 14.81 8.17
N LEU A 99 -27.62 13.66 7.56
CA LEU A 99 -28.35 13.10 6.43
C LEU A 99 -29.71 12.53 6.83
N GLU A 100 -29.84 11.93 8.02
CA GLU A 100 -31.12 11.41 8.54
C GLU A 100 -32.20 12.49 8.61
N LYS A 101 -31.84 13.74 8.92
CA LYS A 101 -32.76 14.90 8.90
C LYS A 101 -33.21 15.30 7.49
N ARG A 102 -32.58 14.76 6.44
CA ARG A 102 -32.76 15.12 5.03
C ARG A 102 -33.13 13.91 4.17
N ASP A 103 -33.73 12.89 4.77
CA ASP A 103 -34.11 11.65 4.07
C ASP A 103 -35.00 11.90 2.84
N LEU A 104 -35.93 12.86 2.92
CA LEU A 104 -36.77 13.24 1.76
C LEU A 104 -35.91 13.73 0.57
N GLN A 105 -34.93 14.59 0.82
CA GLN A 105 -34.02 15.10 -0.22
C GLN A 105 -33.18 13.96 -0.82
N MET A 106 -32.73 13.01 0.01
CA MET A 106 -31.98 11.84 -0.46
C MET A 106 -32.82 10.94 -1.37
N ARG A 107 -34.10 10.73 -1.03
CA ARG A 107 -35.03 9.94 -1.87
C ARG A 107 -35.36 10.65 -3.19
N GLU A 108 -35.58 11.97 -3.15
CA GLU A 108 -35.81 12.77 -4.35
C GLU A 108 -34.60 12.74 -5.29
N PHE A 109 -33.40 12.90 -4.73
CA PHE A 109 -32.13 12.75 -5.43
C PHE A 109 -32.00 11.36 -6.07
N THR A 110 -32.23 10.29 -5.31
CA THR A 110 -32.14 8.91 -5.81
C THR A 110 -33.11 8.68 -6.97
N ARG A 111 -34.36 9.17 -6.85
CA ARG A 111 -35.35 9.08 -7.93
C ARG A 111 -34.87 9.84 -9.17
N ALA A 112 -34.41 11.08 -9.03
CA ALA A 112 -33.88 11.85 -10.15
C ALA A 112 -32.68 11.14 -10.80
N PHE A 113 -31.75 10.62 -10.01
CA PHE A 113 -30.60 9.86 -10.49
C PHE A 113 -31.00 8.65 -11.35
N THR A 114 -32.03 7.90 -10.95
CA THR A 114 -32.51 6.73 -11.73
C THR A 114 -33.17 7.10 -13.06
N THR A 115 -33.65 8.34 -13.21
CA THR A 115 -34.25 8.80 -14.48
C THR A 115 -33.21 9.27 -15.50
N LEU A 116 -31.98 9.55 -15.06
CA LEU A 116 -30.89 9.95 -15.93
C LEU A 116 -30.34 8.74 -16.69
N ILE A 117 -30.04 8.95 -17.98
CA ILE A 117 -29.51 7.89 -18.86
C ILE A 117 -28.01 8.12 -19.11
N ALA A 118 -27.62 9.37 -19.41
CA ALA A 118 -26.24 9.67 -19.75
C ALA A 118 -25.31 9.61 -18.53
N PRO A 119 -24.11 9.02 -18.66
CA PRO A 119 -23.15 8.91 -17.56
C PRO A 119 -22.68 10.30 -17.09
N ASP A 120 -22.42 11.22 -18.01
CA ASP A 120 -21.95 12.58 -17.68
C ASP A 120 -23.01 13.36 -16.88
N GLU A 121 -24.29 13.22 -17.25
CA GLU A 121 -25.40 13.81 -16.50
C GLU A 121 -25.50 13.24 -15.08
N LYS A 122 -25.31 11.93 -14.92
CA LYS A 122 -25.28 11.27 -13.60
C LYS A 122 -24.14 11.79 -12.73
N VAL A 123 -22.93 11.91 -13.30
CA VAL A 123 -21.75 12.44 -12.58
C VAL A 123 -21.99 13.89 -12.16
N GLN A 124 -22.50 14.73 -13.07
CA GLN A 124 -22.82 16.12 -12.76
C GLN A 124 -23.91 16.23 -11.69
N HIS A 125 -24.95 15.38 -11.75
CA HIS A 125 -26.02 15.37 -10.77
C HIS A 125 -25.51 14.99 -9.37
N VAL A 126 -24.62 13.99 -9.27
CA VAL A 126 -23.94 13.62 -8.03
C VAL A 126 -23.10 14.78 -7.50
N SER A 127 -22.26 15.40 -8.34
CA SER A 127 -21.39 16.52 -7.95
C SER A 127 -22.21 17.69 -7.39
N ASN A 128 -23.24 18.12 -8.12
CA ASN A 128 -24.10 19.23 -7.70
C ASN A 128 -24.79 18.95 -6.36
N PHE A 129 -25.22 17.69 -6.14
CA PHE A 129 -25.86 17.30 -4.90
C PHE A 129 -24.87 17.26 -3.73
N LEU A 130 -23.65 16.77 -3.94
CA LEU A 130 -22.58 16.79 -2.95
C LEU A 130 -22.19 18.23 -2.58
N ASP A 131 -22.08 19.13 -3.56
CA ASP A 131 -21.79 20.55 -3.32
C ASP A 131 -22.89 21.23 -2.50
N LEU A 132 -24.16 20.98 -2.85
CA LEU A 132 -25.31 21.46 -2.10
C LEU A 132 -25.27 20.98 -0.64
N LEU A 133 -25.04 19.69 -0.43
CA LEU A 133 -24.97 19.12 0.92
C LEU A 133 -23.75 19.61 1.70
N SER A 134 -22.59 19.79 1.07
CA SER A 134 -21.39 20.35 1.70
C SER A 134 -21.65 21.79 2.17
N HIS A 135 -22.29 22.62 1.34
CA HIS A 135 -22.68 23.98 1.74
C HIS A 135 -23.65 23.99 2.91
N GLN A 136 -24.67 23.13 2.90
CA GLN A 136 -25.61 22.99 4.01
C GLN A 136 -24.93 22.50 5.28
N MET A 137 -24.00 21.53 5.18
CA MET A 137 -23.24 21.00 6.30
C MET A 137 -22.36 22.08 6.94
N LYS A 138 -21.66 22.89 6.13
CA LYS A 138 -20.84 24.02 6.61
C LYS A 138 -21.67 25.12 7.28
N SER A 139 -22.94 25.27 6.91
CA SER A 139 -23.85 26.26 7.52
C SER A 139 -24.46 25.80 8.85
N ASP A 140 -24.44 24.50 9.14
CA ASP A 140 -25.04 23.91 10.34
C ASP A 140 -24.20 24.25 11.58
N ASP A 141 -24.86 24.63 12.68
CA ASP A 141 -24.23 25.02 13.95
C ASP A 141 -23.29 23.94 14.50
N THR A 142 -23.55 22.67 14.17
CA THR A 142 -22.72 21.53 14.58
C THR A 142 -21.31 21.56 14.00
N TRP A 143 -21.07 22.24 12.87
CA TRP A 143 -19.80 22.20 12.14
C TRP A 143 -19.00 23.51 12.18
N LYS A 144 -19.55 24.59 12.76
CA LYS A 144 -18.98 25.95 12.72
C LYS A 144 -17.55 26.10 13.28
N ASN A 145 -17.13 25.23 14.19
CA ASN A 145 -15.80 25.29 14.85
C ASN A 145 -14.91 24.09 14.51
N THR A 146 -15.16 23.42 13.39
CA THR A 146 -14.46 22.19 13.00
C THR A 146 -13.14 22.50 12.28
N SER A 147 -12.09 21.71 12.54
CA SER A 147 -10.82 21.84 11.81
C SER A 147 -10.97 21.48 10.32
N GLU A 148 -10.10 22.02 9.48
CA GLU A 148 -10.09 21.71 8.04
C GLU A 148 -9.94 20.20 7.77
N GLU A 149 -9.13 19.50 8.56
CA GLU A 149 -8.96 18.04 8.45
C GLU A 149 -10.26 17.28 8.73
N HIS A 150 -11.00 17.68 9.77
CA HIS A 150 -12.28 17.08 10.11
C HIS A 150 -13.36 17.43 9.08
N LEU A 151 -13.33 18.62 8.49
CA LEU A 151 -14.22 19.02 7.39
C LEU A 151 -13.95 18.18 6.13
N ALA A 152 -12.69 17.99 5.74
CA ALA A 152 -12.34 17.13 4.62
C ALA A 152 -12.77 15.66 4.87
N SER A 153 -12.61 15.17 6.10
CA SER A 153 -13.12 13.85 6.49
C SER A 153 -14.65 13.77 6.45
N ALA A 154 -15.35 14.88 6.73
CA ALA A 154 -16.81 14.94 6.69
C ALA A 154 -17.33 14.95 5.26
N GLU A 155 -16.69 15.71 4.36
CA GLU A 155 -17.00 15.70 2.93
C GLU A 155 -16.79 14.31 2.31
N ALA A 156 -15.70 13.63 2.67
CA ALA A 156 -15.46 12.25 2.24
C ALA A 156 -16.53 11.27 2.78
N ALA A 157 -16.95 11.42 4.04
CA ALA A 157 -18.01 10.59 4.63
C ALA A 157 -19.40 10.90 4.03
N LEU A 158 -19.63 12.15 3.61
CA LEU A 158 -20.83 12.59 2.90
C LEU A 158 -20.89 11.95 1.52
N GLU A 159 -19.79 12.05 0.74
CA GLU A 159 -19.63 11.37 -0.55
C GLU A 159 -19.88 9.86 -0.40
N GLN A 160 -19.26 9.24 0.60
CA GLN A 160 -19.44 7.81 0.87
C GLN A 160 -20.90 7.45 1.17
N SER A 161 -21.59 8.26 1.96
CA SER A 161 -22.98 8.02 2.32
C SER A 161 -23.90 8.17 1.11
N VAL A 162 -23.77 9.25 0.33
CA VAL A 162 -24.55 9.49 -0.89
C VAL A 162 -24.31 8.37 -1.92
N MET A 163 -23.04 8.09 -2.23
CA MET A 163 -22.68 7.03 -3.19
C MET A 163 -23.17 5.65 -2.73
N SER A 164 -23.20 5.38 -1.43
CA SER A 164 -23.73 4.12 -0.90
C SER A 164 -25.24 3.97 -1.12
N HIS A 165 -26.01 5.06 -1.13
CA HIS A 165 -27.46 5.02 -1.37
C HIS A 165 -27.80 4.75 -2.84
N ILE A 166 -26.98 5.27 -3.77
CA ILE A 166 -27.18 5.08 -5.21
C ILE A 166 -26.36 3.93 -5.79
N TYR A 167 -25.61 3.19 -4.95
CA TYR A 167 -24.57 2.27 -5.39
C TYR A 167 -25.05 1.25 -6.42
N ASP A 168 -26.17 0.57 -6.15
CA ASP A 168 -26.70 -0.49 -7.02
C ASP A 168 -27.08 0.06 -8.42
N TYR A 169 -27.57 1.29 -8.50
CA TYR A 169 -27.91 1.97 -9.76
C TYR A 169 -26.69 2.54 -10.47
N ALA A 170 -25.65 2.90 -9.72
CA ALA A 170 -24.44 3.50 -10.24
C ALA A 170 -23.46 2.45 -10.79
N ILE A 171 -23.38 1.28 -10.15
CA ILE A 171 -22.51 0.17 -10.58
C ILE A 171 -23.11 -0.64 -11.75
N TYR A 172 -24.44 -0.74 -11.85
CA TYR A 172 -25.14 -1.42 -12.94
C TYR A 172 -26.01 -0.43 -13.74
N PRO A 173 -25.42 0.50 -14.52
CA PRO A 173 -26.21 1.46 -15.29
C PRO A 173 -27.14 0.81 -16.31
N ASN A 174 -26.82 -0.39 -16.83
CA ASN A 174 -27.66 -1.17 -17.75
C ASN A 174 -28.40 -2.34 -17.06
N GLY A 175 -28.40 -2.39 -15.72
CA GLY A 175 -29.07 -3.43 -14.94
C GLY A 175 -28.55 -4.83 -15.23
N GLU A 176 -29.44 -5.75 -15.61
CA GLU A 176 -29.13 -7.18 -15.78
C GLU A 176 -28.05 -7.47 -16.83
N VAL A 177 -27.91 -6.61 -17.85
CA VAL A 177 -26.87 -6.79 -18.88
C VAL A 177 -25.48 -6.74 -18.27
N ASP A 178 -25.24 -5.81 -17.36
CA ASP A 178 -23.94 -5.64 -16.70
C ASP A 178 -23.69 -6.80 -15.73
N ILE A 179 -24.71 -7.21 -14.97
CA ILE A 179 -24.65 -8.37 -14.07
C ILE A 179 -24.29 -9.66 -14.83
N ASN A 180 -24.92 -9.89 -15.98
CA ASN A 180 -24.66 -11.07 -16.81
C ASN A 180 -23.23 -11.04 -17.38
N ARG A 181 -22.74 -9.89 -17.81
CA ARG A 181 -21.35 -9.73 -18.29
C ARG A 181 -20.34 -10.06 -17.18
N ASP A 182 -20.58 -9.56 -15.97
CA ASP A 182 -19.75 -9.88 -14.81
C ASP A 182 -19.78 -11.36 -14.45
N GLN A 183 -20.96 -11.99 -14.51
CA GLN A 183 -21.10 -13.43 -14.24
C GLN A 183 -20.30 -14.28 -15.24
N VAL A 184 -20.37 -13.94 -16.53
CA VAL A 184 -19.59 -14.63 -17.57
C VAL A 184 -18.09 -14.51 -17.32
N LEU A 185 -17.60 -13.31 -16.98
CA LEU A 185 -16.19 -13.13 -16.64
C LEU A 185 -15.80 -13.88 -15.37
N TYR A 186 -16.63 -13.84 -14.33
CA TYR A 186 -16.38 -14.53 -13.07
C TYR A 186 -16.25 -16.04 -13.26
N GLU A 187 -17.13 -16.64 -14.05
CA GLU A 187 -17.06 -18.07 -14.41
C GLU A 187 -15.82 -18.39 -15.25
N HIS A 188 -15.47 -17.49 -16.16
CA HIS A 188 -14.26 -17.63 -16.97
C HIS A 188 -13.00 -17.63 -16.10
N ILE A 189 -12.88 -16.67 -15.18
CA ILE A 189 -11.78 -16.60 -14.20
C ILE A 189 -11.77 -17.83 -13.29
N ASN A 190 -12.93 -18.30 -12.85
CA ASN A 190 -13.02 -19.47 -11.98
C ASN A 190 -12.47 -20.73 -12.65
N LYS A 191 -12.77 -20.93 -13.95
CA LYS A 191 -12.18 -22.02 -14.75
C LYS A 191 -10.66 -21.84 -14.90
N LEU A 192 -10.19 -20.64 -15.25
CA LEU A 192 -8.76 -20.34 -15.35
C LEU A 192 -8.02 -20.59 -14.02
N SER A 193 -8.62 -20.25 -12.88
CA SER A 193 -8.02 -20.42 -11.56
C SER A 193 -7.66 -21.88 -11.26
N SER A 194 -8.41 -22.85 -11.82
CA SER A 194 -8.11 -24.29 -11.67
C SER A 194 -6.92 -24.77 -12.49
N ILE A 195 -6.59 -24.06 -13.59
CA ILE A 195 -5.57 -24.45 -14.58
C ILE A 195 -4.26 -23.70 -14.36
N ILE A 196 -4.37 -22.43 -13.93
CA ILE A 196 -3.24 -21.53 -13.84
C ILE A 196 -2.37 -21.86 -12.62
N SER A 197 -1.11 -22.14 -12.91
CA SER A 197 -0.01 -22.24 -11.96
C SER A 197 0.94 -21.04 -12.11
N PRO A 198 1.79 -20.75 -11.12
CA PRO A 198 2.79 -19.68 -11.23
C PRO A 198 3.77 -19.85 -12.41
N ASN A 199 3.90 -21.08 -12.92
CA ASN A 199 4.74 -21.43 -14.07
C ASN A 199 3.95 -21.47 -15.39
N HIS A 200 2.72 -20.96 -15.42
CA HIS A 200 1.93 -20.88 -16.66
C HIS A 200 2.70 -20.09 -17.72
N LYS A 201 2.74 -20.60 -18.95
CA LYS A 201 3.53 -20.03 -20.06
C LYS A 201 3.20 -18.56 -20.31
N ASP A 202 1.94 -18.21 -20.14
CA ASP A 202 1.43 -16.86 -20.36
C ASP A 202 1.80 -15.87 -19.25
N LEU A 203 2.00 -16.34 -18.02
CA LEU A 203 2.25 -15.47 -16.87
C LEU A 203 3.73 -15.16 -16.64
N ARG A 204 4.67 -15.83 -17.33
CA ARG A 204 6.13 -15.49 -17.33
C ARG A 204 6.71 -15.02 -15.99
N ILE A 205 6.24 -15.55 -14.85
CA ILE A 205 6.64 -15.07 -13.52
C ILE A 205 8.06 -15.55 -13.25
N GLY A 206 8.98 -14.60 -13.02
CA GLY A 206 10.37 -14.91 -12.68
C GLY A 206 10.47 -15.85 -11.49
N LYS A 207 11.30 -16.90 -11.59
CA LYS A 207 11.46 -17.93 -10.53
C LYS A 207 11.78 -17.34 -9.15
N MET A 208 12.51 -16.23 -9.11
CA MET A 208 12.84 -15.49 -7.89
C MET A 208 11.60 -15.01 -7.12
N TYR A 209 10.54 -14.60 -7.83
CA TYR A 209 9.32 -14.06 -7.22
C TYR A 209 8.35 -15.15 -6.77
N GLN A 210 8.54 -16.39 -7.23
CA GLN A 210 7.66 -17.51 -6.89
C GLN A 210 7.78 -17.95 -5.42
N TYR A 211 8.79 -17.50 -4.69
CA TYR A 211 8.94 -17.82 -3.26
C TYR A 211 7.77 -17.29 -2.40
N GLU A 212 7.25 -16.12 -2.75
CA GLU A 212 6.11 -15.49 -2.06
C GLU A 212 4.75 -15.96 -2.60
N CYS A 213 4.73 -16.86 -3.60
CA CYS A 213 3.49 -17.40 -4.17
C CYS A 213 2.67 -18.14 -3.10
N PRO A 214 1.34 -17.96 -3.04
CA PRO A 214 0.48 -17.28 -4.01
C PRO A 214 0.20 -15.80 -3.69
N TRP A 215 1.04 -15.12 -2.92
CA TRP A 215 0.85 -13.72 -2.47
C TRP A 215 -0.48 -13.52 -1.70
N PRO A 216 -0.69 -14.25 -0.59
CA PRO A 216 -1.98 -14.27 0.12
C PRO A 216 -2.39 -12.90 0.67
N SER A 217 -1.43 -12.05 1.07
CA SER A 217 -1.73 -10.69 1.55
C SER A 217 -2.32 -9.80 0.45
N ALA A 218 -1.76 -9.85 -0.76
CA ALA A 218 -2.28 -9.09 -1.89
C ALA A 218 -3.64 -9.64 -2.38
N GLN A 219 -3.82 -10.97 -2.39
CA GLN A 219 -5.14 -11.56 -2.67
C GLN A 219 -6.20 -11.11 -1.66
N MET A 220 -5.85 -11.06 -0.37
CA MET A 220 -6.76 -10.60 0.68
C MET A 220 -7.16 -9.15 0.46
N GLU A 221 -6.22 -8.26 0.17
CA GLU A 221 -6.52 -6.85 -0.16
C GLU A 221 -7.50 -6.75 -1.34
N LEU A 222 -7.23 -7.48 -2.44
CA LEU A 222 -8.09 -7.44 -3.62
C LEU A 222 -9.47 -8.04 -3.38
N SER A 223 -9.59 -9.04 -2.51
CA SER A 223 -10.88 -9.67 -2.19
C SER A 223 -11.87 -8.68 -1.54
N LEU A 224 -11.36 -7.60 -0.93
CA LEU A 224 -12.18 -6.54 -0.34
C LEU A 224 -12.78 -5.58 -1.38
N LEU A 225 -12.38 -5.67 -2.66
CA LEU A 225 -12.83 -4.76 -3.73
C LEU A 225 -14.36 -4.66 -3.82
N ALA A 226 -15.06 -5.78 -3.67
CA ALA A 226 -16.52 -5.85 -3.72
C ALA A 226 -17.20 -5.27 -2.47
N ALA A 227 -16.49 -5.16 -1.34
CA ALA A 227 -17.04 -4.62 -0.09
C ALA A 227 -17.09 -3.08 -0.10
N TYR A 228 -16.23 -2.43 -0.88
CA TYR A 228 -16.20 -0.99 -1.02
C TYR A 228 -17.32 -0.47 -1.93
N ARG A 229 -17.97 0.61 -1.53
CA ARG A 229 -19.06 1.23 -2.31
C ARG A 229 -18.65 2.48 -3.09
N THR A 230 -17.63 3.22 -2.65
CA THR A 230 -17.17 4.41 -3.38
C THR A 230 -16.14 4.03 -4.45
N ALA A 231 -16.14 4.77 -5.56
CA ALA A 231 -15.18 4.56 -6.63
C ALA A 231 -13.72 4.79 -6.13
N GLY A 232 -13.49 5.82 -5.31
CA GLY A 232 -12.20 6.08 -4.71
C GLY A 232 -11.72 4.96 -3.77
N ASP A 233 -12.59 4.34 -2.98
CA ASP A 233 -12.20 3.21 -2.13
C ASP A 233 -11.83 1.96 -2.94
N LYS A 234 -12.56 1.69 -4.03
CA LYS A 234 -12.25 0.59 -4.95
C LYS A 234 -10.89 0.79 -5.62
N LEU A 235 -10.61 2.00 -6.10
CA LEU A 235 -9.29 2.37 -6.63
C LEU A 235 -8.18 2.19 -5.57
N ARG A 236 -8.40 2.69 -4.35
CA ARG A 236 -7.42 2.55 -3.24
C ARG A 236 -7.15 1.08 -2.89
N CYS A 237 -8.16 0.22 -2.95
CA CYS A 237 -7.98 -1.22 -2.78
C CYS A 237 -7.05 -1.83 -3.85
N VAL A 238 -7.20 -1.44 -5.11
CA VAL A 238 -6.30 -1.86 -6.20
C VAL A 238 -4.89 -1.31 -6.00
N VAL A 239 -4.74 -0.03 -5.63
CA VAL A 239 -3.43 0.57 -5.35
C VAL A 239 -2.73 -0.15 -4.19
N ARG A 240 -3.43 -0.42 -3.08
CA ARG A 240 -2.88 -1.18 -1.94
C ARG A 240 -2.47 -2.59 -2.34
N THR A 241 -3.24 -3.24 -3.21
CA THR A 241 -2.90 -4.55 -3.77
C THR A 241 -1.58 -4.48 -4.53
N ALA A 242 -1.44 -3.52 -5.45
CA ALA A 242 -0.22 -3.35 -6.25
C ALA A 242 1.00 -2.95 -5.41
N GLU A 243 0.83 -2.07 -4.42
CA GLU A 243 1.89 -1.73 -3.47
C GLU A 243 2.33 -2.93 -2.63
N THR A 244 1.37 -3.76 -2.19
CA THR A 244 1.67 -5.01 -1.48
C THR A 244 2.47 -5.97 -2.37
N VAL A 245 2.11 -6.09 -3.65
CA VAL A 245 2.88 -6.88 -4.62
C VAL A 245 4.30 -6.32 -4.73
N MET A 246 4.48 -5.04 -5.01
CA MET A 246 5.81 -4.41 -5.14
C MET A 246 6.67 -4.60 -3.91
N ASN A 247 6.09 -4.50 -2.70
CA ASN A 247 6.79 -4.75 -1.45
C ASN A 247 7.26 -6.21 -1.34
N LEU A 248 6.40 -7.20 -1.68
CA LEU A 248 6.76 -8.61 -1.67
C LEU A 248 7.85 -8.94 -2.70
N LEU A 249 7.77 -8.35 -3.90
CA LEU A 249 8.80 -8.51 -4.93
C LEU A 249 10.14 -7.93 -4.48
N SER A 250 10.13 -6.80 -3.76
CA SER A 250 11.34 -6.16 -3.22
C SER A 250 12.00 -7.02 -2.13
N LEU A 251 11.21 -7.75 -1.33
CA LEU A 251 11.74 -8.69 -0.33
C LEU A 251 12.40 -9.91 -0.98
N ALA A 252 11.86 -10.38 -2.10
CA ALA A 252 12.43 -11.49 -2.85
C ALA A 252 13.78 -11.15 -3.50
N HIS A 253 14.10 -9.86 -3.67
CA HIS A 253 15.32 -9.43 -4.33
C HIS A 253 15.95 -8.19 -3.70
N ALA A 254 16.88 -8.42 -2.76
CA ALA A 254 17.54 -7.36 -1.98
C ALA A 254 18.41 -6.37 -2.79
N SER A 255 18.71 -6.66 -4.06
CA SER A 255 19.68 -5.91 -4.88
C SER A 255 19.08 -5.13 -6.06
N SER A 256 17.78 -5.25 -6.35
CA SER A 256 17.13 -4.53 -7.45
C SER A 256 15.72 -4.11 -7.07
N ILE A 257 15.34 -2.92 -7.54
CA ILE A 257 13.98 -2.42 -7.43
C ILE A 257 13.14 -3.19 -8.46
N PRO A 258 12.04 -3.87 -8.08
CA PRO A 258 11.17 -4.56 -9.03
C PRO A 258 10.66 -3.58 -10.08
N ALA A 259 10.63 -4.00 -11.35
CA ALA A 259 10.12 -3.20 -12.44
C ALA A 259 8.60 -3.40 -12.62
N ALA A 260 7.97 -2.54 -13.44
CA ALA A 260 6.58 -2.68 -13.86
C ALA A 260 6.28 -4.06 -14.47
N ASP A 261 7.22 -4.54 -15.29
CA ASP A 261 7.14 -5.80 -16.02
C ASP A 261 7.24 -7.02 -15.08
N ASP A 262 7.79 -6.85 -13.88
CA ASP A 262 7.81 -7.89 -12.83
C ASP A 262 6.49 -7.95 -12.06
N CYS A 263 5.81 -6.80 -11.92
CA CYS A 263 4.56 -6.67 -11.17
C CYS A 263 3.36 -7.20 -11.95
N MET A 264 3.27 -6.84 -13.24
CA MET A 264 2.10 -7.12 -14.08
C MET A 264 1.69 -8.61 -14.09
N PRO A 265 2.60 -9.57 -14.27
CA PRO A 265 2.20 -10.97 -14.34
C PRO A 265 1.80 -11.56 -12.98
N VAL A 266 2.37 -11.03 -11.90
CA VAL A 266 1.96 -11.35 -10.52
C VAL A 266 0.58 -10.77 -10.22
N LEU A 267 0.29 -9.55 -10.68
CA LEU A 267 -1.02 -8.94 -10.56
C LEU A 267 -2.09 -9.75 -11.31
N ILE A 268 -1.82 -10.17 -12.55
CA ILE A 268 -2.73 -11.05 -13.31
C ILE A 268 -3.03 -12.33 -12.50
N TYR A 269 -2.00 -13.00 -11.99
CA TYR A 269 -2.18 -14.20 -11.17
C TYR A 269 -3.06 -13.93 -9.93
N ILE A 270 -2.83 -12.83 -9.23
CA ILE A 270 -3.59 -12.43 -8.04
C ILE A 270 -5.05 -12.16 -8.39
N VAL A 271 -5.33 -11.44 -9.49
CA VAL A 271 -6.71 -11.20 -9.95
C VAL A 271 -7.43 -12.52 -10.23
N ILE A 272 -6.75 -13.48 -10.85
CA ILE A 272 -7.32 -14.80 -11.15
C ILE A 272 -7.61 -15.60 -9.87
N LYS A 273 -6.65 -15.62 -8.92
CA LYS A 273 -6.80 -16.39 -7.68
C LYS A 273 -7.78 -15.76 -6.70
N ALA A 274 -7.82 -14.42 -6.62
CA ALA A 274 -8.77 -13.71 -5.78
C ALA A 274 -10.20 -13.70 -6.36
N ASN A 275 -10.31 -13.65 -7.70
CA ASN A 275 -11.58 -13.59 -8.46
C ASN A 275 -12.63 -12.66 -7.81
N PRO A 276 -12.35 -11.35 -7.65
CA PRO A 276 -13.28 -10.44 -7.03
C PRO A 276 -14.57 -10.33 -7.86
N ARG A 277 -15.71 -10.17 -7.18
CA ARG A 277 -17.02 -10.04 -7.85
C ARG A 277 -17.15 -8.68 -8.54
N HIS A 278 -17.95 -8.64 -9.59
CA HIS A 278 -18.37 -7.41 -10.28
C HIS A 278 -17.19 -6.62 -10.89
N LEU A 279 -16.23 -7.33 -11.48
CA LEU A 279 -14.99 -6.73 -11.99
C LEU A 279 -15.24 -5.70 -13.09
N LEU A 280 -16.05 -6.05 -14.11
CA LEU A 280 -16.32 -5.17 -15.25
C LEU A 280 -17.12 -3.96 -14.81
N SER A 281 -18.17 -4.17 -14.02
CA SER A 281 -18.95 -3.06 -13.48
C SER A 281 -18.12 -2.19 -12.53
N THR A 282 -17.20 -2.77 -11.76
CA THR A 282 -16.26 -1.98 -10.93
C THR A 282 -15.35 -1.11 -11.78
N VAL A 283 -14.81 -1.64 -12.89
CA VAL A 283 -13.97 -0.85 -13.80
C VAL A 283 -14.75 0.30 -14.41
N GLN A 284 -15.95 0.03 -14.93
CA GLN A 284 -16.82 1.07 -15.51
C GLN A 284 -17.19 2.13 -14.46
N TYR A 285 -17.58 1.70 -13.26
CA TYR A 285 -17.96 2.58 -12.17
C TYR A 285 -16.82 3.51 -11.74
N VAL A 286 -15.60 2.98 -11.57
CA VAL A 286 -14.45 3.80 -11.18
C VAL A 286 -14.05 4.78 -12.27
N ASN A 287 -14.10 4.37 -13.55
CA ASN A 287 -13.79 5.26 -14.66
C ASN A 287 -14.80 6.43 -14.71
N VAL A 288 -16.09 6.14 -14.60
CA VAL A 288 -17.14 7.18 -14.66
C VAL A 288 -17.05 8.15 -13.48
N TYR A 289 -16.89 7.66 -12.25
CA TYR A 289 -17.03 8.49 -11.05
C TYR A 289 -15.73 9.03 -10.45
N TYR A 290 -14.56 8.55 -10.89
CA TYR A 290 -13.29 8.90 -10.23
C TYR A 290 -12.09 9.14 -11.15
N GLU A 291 -12.17 8.84 -12.45
CA GLU A 291 -11.04 8.98 -13.38
C GLU A 291 -10.40 10.37 -13.36
N GLN A 292 -11.22 11.43 -13.35
CA GLN A 292 -10.74 12.83 -13.34
C GLN A 292 -10.06 13.25 -12.04
N ARG A 293 -10.21 12.46 -10.96
CA ARG A 293 -9.62 12.73 -9.63
C ARG A 293 -8.37 11.89 -9.37
N MET A 294 -7.99 11.00 -10.28
CA MET A 294 -6.83 10.13 -10.10
C MET A 294 -5.53 10.93 -10.18
N ASP A 295 -4.65 10.71 -9.21
CA ASP A 295 -3.26 11.17 -9.34
C ASP A 295 -2.46 10.27 -10.30
N GLY A 296 -1.27 10.70 -10.74
CA GLY A 296 -0.48 9.95 -11.72
C GLY A 296 -0.09 8.53 -11.28
N LYS A 297 0.11 8.31 -9.96
CA LYS A 297 0.43 6.98 -9.43
C LYS A 297 -0.81 6.09 -9.41
N GLN A 298 -1.96 6.64 -9.02
CA GLN A 298 -3.24 5.96 -9.06
C GLN A 298 -3.62 5.56 -10.48
N GLN A 299 -3.50 6.48 -11.43
CA GLN A 299 -3.80 6.23 -12.84
C GLN A 299 -2.91 5.13 -13.42
N TYR A 300 -1.62 5.11 -13.07
CA TYR A 300 -0.70 4.06 -13.47
C TYR A 300 -1.14 2.66 -12.97
N TYR A 301 -1.36 2.49 -11.67
CA TYR A 301 -1.78 1.20 -11.13
C TYR A 301 -3.16 0.77 -11.59
N TRP A 302 -4.08 1.73 -11.75
CA TRP A 302 -5.40 1.47 -12.30
C TRP A 302 -5.33 0.98 -13.75
N THR A 303 -4.48 1.59 -14.57
CA THR A 303 -4.25 1.16 -15.96
C THR A 303 -3.67 -0.25 -16.03
N GLN A 304 -2.74 -0.59 -15.13
CA GLN A 304 -2.21 -1.96 -15.04
C GLN A 304 -3.30 -2.97 -14.65
N PHE A 305 -4.14 -2.63 -13.67
CA PHE A 305 -5.25 -3.47 -13.26
C PHE A 305 -6.27 -3.70 -14.38
N CYS A 306 -6.66 -2.65 -15.09
CA CYS A 306 -7.53 -2.76 -16.27
C CYS A 306 -6.86 -3.62 -17.36
N SER A 307 -5.58 -3.42 -17.62
CA SER A 307 -4.81 -4.22 -18.58
C SER A 307 -4.75 -5.70 -18.18
N ALA A 308 -4.69 -6.00 -16.88
CA ALA A 308 -4.68 -7.37 -16.37
C ALA A 308 -6.03 -8.04 -16.61
N ILE A 309 -7.13 -7.33 -16.40
CA ILE A 309 -8.49 -7.81 -16.70
C ILE A 309 -8.65 -8.06 -18.20
N GLU A 310 -8.20 -7.14 -19.06
CA GLU A 310 -8.25 -7.34 -20.51
C GLU A 310 -7.42 -8.53 -20.96
N PHE A 311 -6.22 -8.72 -20.40
CA PHE A 311 -5.40 -9.89 -20.66
C PHE A 311 -6.12 -11.18 -20.28
N ILE A 312 -6.71 -11.23 -19.08
CA ILE A 312 -7.47 -12.38 -18.57
C ILE A 312 -8.60 -12.76 -19.52
N LYS A 313 -9.37 -11.80 -20.05
CA LYS A 313 -10.45 -12.06 -21.02
C LYS A 313 -9.98 -12.79 -22.27
N THR A 314 -8.72 -12.60 -22.67
CA THR A 314 -8.12 -13.22 -23.85
C THR A 314 -7.41 -14.54 -23.56
N MET A 315 -7.32 -14.96 -22.29
CA MET A 315 -6.67 -16.22 -21.93
C MET A 315 -7.57 -17.41 -22.26
N ASP A 316 -7.02 -18.40 -22.93
CA ASP A 316 -7.70 -19.66 -23.21
C ASP A 316 -7.45 -20.71 -22.11
N TYR A 317 -8.29 -21.73 -22.06
CA TYR A 317 -8.15 -22.85 -21.14
C TYR A 317 -7.11 -23.90 -21.58
N VAL A 318 -6.37 -23.63 -22.66
CA VAL A 318 -5.51 -24.62 -23.34
C VAL A 318 -4.05 -24.42 -22.92
N HIS A 319 -3.36 -25.54 -22.63
CA HIS A 319 -2.02 -25.62 -22.05
C HIS A 319 -0.83 -25.25 -22.97
#